data_AF-A0A2E3Q0L0-F1
#
_entry.id   AF-A0A2E3Q0L0-F1
#
_cell.length_a   1.000
_cell.length_b   1.000
_cell.length_c   1.000
_cell.angle_alpha   90.00
_cell.angle_beta   90.00
_cell.angle_gamma   90.00
#
_symmetry.space_group_name_H-M   'P 1'
#
loop_
_entity.id
_entity.type
_entity.pdbx_description
1 polymer ?
#
loop_
_entity_poly.entity_id
_entity_poly.type
_entity_poly.pdbx_seq_one_letter_code
_entity_poly.pdbx_strand_id
1 'polypeptide(L)'
;MTETITIKDTPLPTMLGMMVERNHGAWPGNIVQLRLDPATHDRILQIAVVVAVVGLVLLILSRRRSATGAPHCRRCFYDLTGFEPLPDVCPECGRAVEGRVIRSRLDPPQLARRQLVRRVGTTLALCGGIVFLVAGYLHPIRYRMTPGWWLLNIDAAWALRMPRSPHDGFMGMPSRITAPFHTEMWSRGSRGEFTDDDLQGVASSLLAQERGGRRISIMETNLYVATAVRAGLLTPETLLESNILTPWMDPRDDSFRVERATVDGIRLRVGLCTRTAGLDFNMIHAHLRGDLETNVRVVGGRVGEVEIEEAKDALQLDGFLTDGFRGLLLELEPPKGTTFEPGLADIECDVELEFIWSKAPEGPRVLHRETTRHRAGRASTVLSPPPLLWDPTSCRDLERRLREGASLEADESGRKGRLILRLPEPSPIELGTPRISLILSNAGPNGMSTIRIEPQWRDLRRSARRAVFKDPDLERRPGEILAIMDVNPGIENAFDGGTATVIYDSTGFDPQAWWDILEDDRKHETLTGEDSDDDDVKNLLSCRFEFEIPIVTSEAP
;
A
#
# COMPACT_ATOMS: atom_id res chain seq x y z
N MET A 1 -82.43 24.94 -0.29
CA MET A 1 -81.26 25.69 -0.79
C MET A 1 -80.07 24.78 -0.62
N THR A 2 -79.69 24.14 -1.72
CA THR A 2 -78.67 23.09 -1.78
C THR A 2 -77.50 23.70 -2.52
N GLU A 3 -76.44 24.05 -1.81
CA GLU A 3 -75.21 24.58 -2.40
C GLU A 3 -74.38 23.43 -2.96
N THR A 4 -74.31 23.38 -4.29
CA THR A 4 -73.44 22.51 -5.06
C THR A 4 -72.01 23.06 -4.98
N ILE A 5 -71.14 22.43 -4.18
CA ILE A 5 -69.71 22.74 -4.15
C ILE A 5 -69.05 22.03 -5.34
N THR A 6 -68.76 22.79 -6.39
CA THR A 6 -67.96 22.38 -7.54
C THR A 6 -66.48 22.33 -7.14
N ILE A 7 -65.94 21.11 -6.96
CA ILE A 7 -64.51 20.88 -6.83
C ILE A 7 -63.90 21.08 -8.21
N LYS A 8 -63.33 22.28 -8.44
CA LYS A 8 -62.47 22.55 -9.59
C LYS A 8 -61.13 21.84 -9.38
N ASP A 9 -60.66 21.20 -10.43
CA ASP A 9 -59.34 20.59 -10.58
C ASP A 9 -58.22 21.47 -9.99
N THR A 10 -57.80 21.16 -8.76
CA THR A 10 -56.48 21.55 -8.27
C THR A 10 -55.47 20.55 -8.84
N PRO A 11 -54.51 20.99 -9.67
CA PRO A 11 -53.45 20.12 -10.09
C PRO A 11 -52.63 19.75 -8.84
N LEU A 12 -52.42 18.45 -8.60
CA LEU A 12 -51.29 17.99 -7.79
C LEU A 12 -50.02 18.34 -8.55
N PRO A 13 -49.28 19.41 -8.20
CA PRO A 13 -47.83 19.25 -8.01
C PRO A 13 -47.19 20.39 -7.19
N THR A 14 -46.84 20.19 -5.92
CA THR A 14 -45.69 20.91 -5.30
C THR A 14 -45.30 20.41 -3.91
N MET A 15 -46.22 19.84 -3.12
CA MET A 15 -45.87 19.42 -1.75
C MET A 15 -45.02 18.13 -1.65
N LEU A 16 -44.92 17.35 -2.73
CA LEU A 16 -43.99 16.21 -2.80
C LEU A 16 -42.59 16.58 -3.32
N GLY A 17 -42.35 17.84 -3.68
CA GLY A 17 -41.06 18.34 -4.19
C GLY A 17 -40.18 19.05 -3.16
N MET A 18 -40.62 19.19 -1.90
CA MET A 18 -39.94 19.97 -0.85
C MET A 18 -39.30 19.13 0.27
N MET A 19 -38.97 17.87 0.00
CA MET A 19 -38.15 17.03 0.91
C MET A 19 -36.90 16.47 0.24
N VAL A 20 -36.39 17.14 -0.81
CA VAL A 20 -35.11 16.77 -1.46
C VAL A 20 -34.14 17.94 -1.36
N GLU A 21 -33.80 18.32 -0.14
CA GLU A 21 -32.60 19.10 0.14
C GLU A 21 -31.95 18.50 1.38
N ARG A 22 -30.72 17.97 1.23
CA ARG A 22 -29.58 18.43 2.06
C ARG A 22 -28.21 17.80 1.81
N ASN A 23 -28.07 16.70 1.05
CA ASN A 23 -26.77 16.01 1.00
C ASN A 23 -25.99 16.03 -0.32
N HIS A 24 -26.45 16.76 -1.35
CA HIS A 24 -25.73 16.90 -2.63
C HIS A 24 -24.25 17.34 -2.44
N GLY A 25 -23.99 18.26 -1.52
CA GLY A 25 -22.64 18.75 -1.23
C GLY A 25 -21.74 17.78 -0.46
N ALA A 26 -22.29 16.70 0.10
CA ALA A 26 -21.55 15.74 0.92
C ALA A 26 -20.81 14.69 0.07
N TRP A 27 -21.29 14.40 -1.14
CA TRP A 27 -20.69 13.40 -2.04
C TRP A 27 -19.29 13.83 -2.52
N PRO A 28 -18.33 12.88 -2.68
CA PRO A 28 -16.96 13.21 -3.10
C PRO A 28 -16.94 13.75 -4.54
N GLY A 29 -16.08 14.73 -4.84
CA GLY A 29 -16.05 15.39 -6.16
C GLY A 29 -15.44 14.55 -7.29
N ASN A 30 -14.57 13.58 -6.99
CA ASN A 30 -13.77 12.86 -7.99
C ASN A 30 -13.68 11.35 -7.67
N ILE A 31 -14.50 10.52 -8.33
CA ILE A 31 -14.30 9.07 -8.35
C ILE A 31 -13.80 8.67 -9.75
N VAL A 32 -12.62 8.04 -9.81
CA VAL A 32 -12.04 7.55 -11.06
C VAL A 32 -12.96 6.45 -11.63
N GLN A 33 -13.56 6.72 -12.79
CA GLN A 33 -14.38 5.75 -13.51
C GLN A 33 -13.49 4.64 -14.07
N LEU A 34 -13.46 3.47 -13.43
CA LEU A 34 -13.02 2.26 -14.11
C LEU A 34 -14.06 1.89 -15.16
N ARG A 35 -13.79 2.27 -16.41
CA ARG A 35 -14.58 1.82 -17.55
C ARG A 35 -14.26 0.36 -17.82
N LEU A 36 -15.26 -0.51 -17.67
CA LEU A 36 -15.26 -1.78 -18.38
C LEU A 36 -15.16 -1.48 -19.88
N ASP A 37 -14.36 -2.27 -20.59
CA ASP A 37 -14.34 -2.23 -22.05
C ASP A 37 -15.76 -2.57 -22.55
N PRO A 38 -16.50 -1.58 -23.11
CA PRO A 38 -17.87 -1.78 -23.56
C PRO A 38 -17.95 -2.86 -24.66
N ALA A 39 -16.86 -3.02 -25.42
CA ALA A 39 -16.84 -3.84 -26.62
C ALA A 39 -17.07 -5.33 -26.34
N THR A 40 -16.65 -5.86 -25.18
CA THR A 40 -16.79 -7.29 -24.89
C THR A 40 -18.22 -7.65 -24.47
N HIS A 41 -18.87 -6.80 -23.66
CA HIS A 41 -20.24 -7.04 -23.19
C HIS A 41 -21.28 -6.83 -24.30
N ASP A 42 -21.10 -5.79 -25.13
CA ASP A 42 -21.99 -5.52 -26.26
C ASP A 42 -22.01 -6.70 -27.26
N ARG A 43 -20.87 -7.34 -27.52
CA ARG A 43 -20.79 -8.51 -28.41
C ARG A 43 -21.56 -9.71 -27.87
N ILE A 44 -21.47 -10.01 -26.57
CA ILE A 44 -22.19 -11.13 -25.96
C ILE A 44 -23.70 -10.90 -26.07
N LEU A 45 -24.15 -9.68 -25.78
CA LEU A 45 -25.56 -9.32 -25.83
C LEU A 45 -26.10 -9.35 -27.26
N GLN A 46 -25.33 -8.86 -28.24
CA GLN A 46 -25.66 -8.98 -29.67
C GLN A 46 -25.77 -10.44 -30.12
N ILE A 47 -24.82 -11.30 -29.75
CA ILE A 47 -24.88 -12.74 -30.08
C ILE A 47 -26.11 -13.38 -29.45
N ALA A 48 -26.41 -13.09 -28.19
CA ALA A 48 -27.59 -13.62 -27.51
C ALA A 48 -28.91 -13.20 -28.19
N VAL A 49 -29.02 -11.93 -28.59
CA VAL A 49 -30.17 -11.42 -29.36
C VAL A 49 -30.27 -12.14 -30.70
N VAL A 50 -29.17 -12.28 -31.46
CA VAL A 50 -29.16 -12.98 -32.75
C VAL A 50 -29.60 -14.44 -32.58
N VAL A 51 -29.07 -15.15 -31.58
CA VAL A 51 -29.46 -16.54 -31.28
C VAL A 51 -30.94 -16.66 -30.91
N ALA A 52 -31.43 -15.74 -30.07
CA ALA A 52 -32.84 -15.72 -29.68
C ALA A 52 -33.77 -15.43 -30.86
N VAL A 53 -33.42 -14.46 -31.71
CA VAL A 53 -34.18 -14.09 -32.92
C VAL A 53 -34.18 -15.23 -33.93
N VAL A 54 -33.04 -15.86 -34.19
CA VAL A 54 -32.95 -17.04 -35.08
C VAL A 54 -33.81 -18.18 -34.53
N GLY A 55 -33.74 -18.46 -33.23
CA GLY A 55 -34.59 -19.45 -32.57
C GLY A 55 -36.08 -19.15 -32.74
N LEU A 56 -36.47 -17.89 -32.56
CA LEU A 56 -37.85 -17.43 -32.73
C LEU A 56 -38.33 -17.56 -34.18
N VAL A 57 -37.50 -17.17 -35.16
CA VAL A 57 -37.81 -17.31 -36.59
C VAL A 57 -38.00 -18.78 -36.95
N LEU A 58 -37.11 -19.68 -36.51
CA LEU A 58 -37.27 -21.13 -36.70
C LEU A 58 -38.57 -21.65 -36.06
N LEU A 59 -38.93 -21.14 -34.89
CA LEU A 59 -40.17 -21.48 -34.20
C LEU A 59 -41.41 -21.01 -34.98
N ILE A 60 -41.40 -19.79 -35.53
CA ILE A 60 -42.48 -19.25 -36.38
C ILE A 60 -42.60 -20.05 -37.68
N LEU A 61 -41.48 -20.35 -38.35
CA LEU A 61 -41.46 -21.16 -39.58
C LEU A 61 -41.99 -22.57 -39.30
N SER A 62 -41.66 -23.16 -38.15
CA SER A 62 -42.19 -24.46 -37.73
C SER A 62 -43.71 -24.43 -37.44
N ARG A 63 -44.30 -23.24 -37.21
CA ARG A 63 -45.73 -23.06 -36.92
C ARG A 63 -46.58 -22.80 -38.17
N ARG A 64 -45.98 -22.49 -39.33
CA ARG A 64 -46.75 -22.28 -40.58
C ARG A 64 -47.67 -23.48 -40.84
N ARG A 65 -48.99 -23.27 -40.71
CA ARG A 65 -49.98 -24.36 -40.81
C ARG A 65 -49.80 -25.03 -42.16
N SER A 66 -49.59 -26.35 -42.16
CA SER A 66 -49.73 -27.10 -43.41
C SER A 66 -51.20 -27.05 -43.80
N ALA A 67 -51.50 -26.90 -45.09
CA ALA A 67 -52.85 -27.12 -45.59
C ALA A 67 -53.35 -28.48 -45.08
N THR A 68 -54.64 -28.56 -44.73
CA THR A 68 -55.30 -29.81 -44.28
C THR A 68 -55.04 -30.91 -45.32
N GLY A 69 -54.45 -32.01 -44.86
CA GLY A 69 -54.10 -33.17 -45.69
C GLY A 69 -54.35 -34.49 -44.95
N ALA A 70 -53.75 -35.57 -45.45
CA ALA A 70 -53.88 -36.93 -44.95
C ALA A 70 -53.63 -37.07 -43.42
N PRO A 71 -54.37 -37.95 -42.72
CA PRO A 71 -54.15 -38.22 -41.31
C PRO A 71 -52.84 -38.98 -41.09
N HIS A 72 -51.92 -38.44 -40.27
CA HIS A 72 -50.67 -39.09 -39.90
C HIS A 72 -50.58 -39.30 -38.38
N CYS A 73 -49.88 -40.35 -37.94
CA CYS A 73 -49.57 -40.56 -36.53
C CYS A 73 -48.61 -39.47 -36.00
N ARG A 74 -48.95 -38.78 -34.89
CA ARG A 74 -48.14 -37.68 -34.33
C ARG A 74 -46.73 -38.09 -33.88
N ARG A 75 -46.48 -39.37 -33.61
CA ARG A 75 -45.20 -39.86 -33.05
C ARG A 75 -44.26 -40.41 -34.11
N CYS A 76 -44.70 -41.38 -34.91
CA CYS A 76 -43.88 -42.01 -35.95
C CYS A 76 -44.12 -41.45 -37.36
N PHE A 77 -45.13 -40.59 -37.53
CA PHE A 77 -45.53 -40.01 -38.82
C PHE A 77 -46.00 -41.03 -39.86
N TYR A 78 -46.34 -42.24 -39.45
CA TYR A 78 -46.97 -43.20 -40.34
C TYR A 78 -48.27 -42.63 -40.91
N ASP A 79 -48.45 -42.82 -42.22
CA ASP A 79 -49.65 -42.40 -42.92
C ASP A 79 -50.82 -43.31 -42.54
N LEU A 80 -51.89 -42.72 -42.01
CA LEU A 80 -53.11 -43.42 -41.62
C LEU A 80 -54.20 -43.25 -42.70
N THR A 81 -53.85 -42.77 -43.89
CA THR A 81 -54.77 -42.71 -45.03
C THR A 81 -55.26 -44.11 -45.38
N GLY A 82 -56.58 -44.27 -45.50
CA GLY A 82 -57.21 -45.57 -45.79
C GLY A 82 -57.78 -46.30 -44.57
N PHE A 83 -57.57 -45.80 -43.35
CA PHE A 83 -58.24 -46.32 -42.14
C PHE A 83 -59.47 -45.47 -41.79
N GLU A 84 -60.67 -45.98 -42.07
CA GLU A 84 -61.95 -45.36 -41.69
C GLU A 84 -62.87 -46.41 -41.06
N PRO A 85 -63.12 -46.39 -39.73
CA PRO A 85 -62.64 -45.41 -38.74
C PRO A 85 -61.12 -45.47 -38.51
N LEU A 86 -60.54 -44.38 -37.99
CA LEU A 86 -59.13 -44.34 -37.58
C LEU A 86 -58.85 -45.43 -36.52
N PRO A 87 -57.71 -46.14 -36.57
CA PRO A 87 -57.44 -47.22 -35.64
C PRO A 87 -57.13 -46.65 -34.25
N ASP A 88 -57.59 -47.32 -33.19
CA ASP A 88 -57.34 -46.87 -31.81
C ASP A 88 -55.84 -46.81 -31.48
N VAL A 89 -55.03 -47.68 -32.12
CA VAL A 89 -53.59 -47.81 -31.93
C VAL A 89 -52.86 -47.73 -33.27
N CYS A 90 -51.75 -46.97 -33.31
CA CYS A 90 -50.95 -46.83 -34.52
C CYS A 90 -50.23 -48.15 -34.85
N PRO A 91 -50.35 -48.68 -36.08
CA PRO A 91 -49.80 -49.98 -36.44
C PRO A 91 -48.27 -50.04 -36.37
N GLU A 92 -47.58 -48.92 -36.63
CA GLU A 92 -46.11 -48.88 -36.60
C GLU A 92 -45.51 -48.68 -35.20
N CYS A 93 -46.14 -47.86 -34.35
CA CYS A 93 -45.53 -47.45 -33.08
C CYS A 93 -46.28 -47.91 -31.83
N GLY A 94 -47.39 -48.63 -31.99
CA GLY A 94 -48.15 -49.22 -30.89
C GLY A 94 -48.79 -48.22 -29.93
N ARG A 95 -48.87 -46.94 -30.28
CA ARG A 95 -49.45 -45.89 -29.40
C ARG A 95 -50.87 -45.52 -29.78
N ALA A 96 -51.67 -45.19 -28.77
CA ALA A 96 -53.03 -44.70 -28.95
C ALA A 96 -53.10 -43.47 -29.88
N VAL A 97 -54.04 -43.51 -30.84
CA VAL A 97 -54.23 -42.52 -31.92
C VAL A 97 -55.28 -41.47 -31.54
N GLU A 98 -56.21 -41.79 -30.63
CA GLU A 98 -57.27 -40.88 -30.17
C GLU A 98 -56.73 -39.49 -29.79
N GLY A 99 -57.28 -38.45 -30.43
CA GLY A 99 -56.89 -37.06 -30.20
C GLY A 99 -55.48 -36.66 -30.67
N ARG A 100 -54.75 -37.55 -31.36
CA ARG A 100 -53.31 -37.36 -31.71
C ARG A 100 -53.01 -37.55 -33.20
N VAL A 101 -53.99 -37.31 -34.08
CA VAL A 101 -53.79 -37.33 -35.54
C VAL A 101 -53.39 -35.95 -36.04
N ILE A 102 -52.31 -35.89 -36.82
CA ILE A 102 -51.91 -34.66 -37.53
C ILE A 102 -52.40 -34.78 -38.97
N ARG A 103 -53.28 -33.86 -39.40
CA ARG A 103 -53.69 -33.76 -40.81
C ARG A 103 -52.72 -32.86 -41.56
N SER A 104 -51.96 -33.43 -42.50
CA SER A 104 -50.83 -32.77 -43.17
C SER A 104 -50.70 -33.27 -44.61
N ARG A 105 -50.30 -32.39 -45.55
CA ARG A 105 -49.91 -32.78 -46.93
C ARG A 105 -48.42 -33.08 -47.06
N LEU A 106 -47.64 -32.89 -45.99
CA LEU A 106 -46.19 -33.07 -45.97
C LEU A 106 -45.84 -34.53 -45.72
N ASP A 107 -44.83 -35.03 -46.44
CA ASP A 107 -44.29 -36.39 -46.28
C ASP A 107 -43.72 -36.63 -44.86
N PRO A 108 -43.67 -37.88 -44.38
CA PRO A 108 -43.05 -38.25 -43.09
C PRO A 108 -41.66 -37.63 -42.83
N PRO A 109 -40.68 -37.62 -43.76
CA PRO A 109 -39.39 -36.97 -43.53
C PRO A 109 -39.51 -35.44 -43.37
N GLN A 110 -40.47 -34.80 -44.04
CA GLN A 110 -40.71 -33.36 -43.91
C GLN A 110 -41.35 -33.03 -42.55
N LEU A 111 -42.24 -33.90 -42.04
CA LEU A 111 -42.81 -33.81 -40.70
C LEU A 111 -41.75 -34.00 -39.60
N ALA A 112 -40.84 -34.98 -39.78
CA ALA A 112 -39.71 -35.20 -38.88
C ALA A 112 -38.77 -33.98 -38.86
N ARG A 113 -38.41 -33.45 -40.04
CA ARG A 113 -37.60 -32.22 -40.17
C ARG A 113 -38.28 -31.04 -39.48
N ARG A 114 -39.59 -30.89 -39.62
CA ARG A 114 -40.37 -29.82 -38.96
C ARG A 114 -40.36 -29.95 -37.43
N GLN A 115 -40.49 -31.16 -36.89
CA GLN A 115 -40.37 -31.37 -35.44
C GLN A 115 -38.95 -31.08 -34.93
N LEU A 116 -37.91 -31.47 -35.69
CA LEU A 116 -36.53 -31.15 -35.35
C LEU A 116 -36.31 -29.63 -35.34
N VAL A 117 -36.72 -28.92 -36.41
CA VAL A 117 -36.64 -27.45 -36.51
C VAL A 117 -37.38 -26.78 -35.35
N ARG A 118 -38.55 -27.30 -34.96
CA ARG A 118 -39.28 -26.78 -33.79
C ARG A 118 -38.50 -26.98 -32.50
N ARG A 119 -37.92 -28.16 -32.26
CA ARG A 119 -37.12 -28.43 -31.05
C ARG A 119 -35.89 -27.54 -31.01
N VAL A 120 -35.11 -27.50 -32.08
CA VAL A 120 -33.92 -26.65 -32.20
C VAL A 120 -34.28 -25.18 -32.04
N GLY A 121 -35.32 -24.69 -32.72
CA GLY A 121 -35.78 -23.31 -32.59
C GLY A 121 -36.24 -22.96 -31.17
N THR A 122 -36.95 -23.87 -30.49
CA THR A 122 -37.36 -23.67 -29.09
C THR A 122 -36.15 -23.63 -28.16
N THR A 123 -35.21 -24.56 -28.31
CA THR A 123 -33.98 -24.59 -27.50
C THR A 123 -33.15 -23.34 -27.73
N LEU A 124 -32.94 -22.91 -28.98
CA LEU A 124 -32.17 -21.70 -29.29
C LEU A 124 -32.86 -20.44 -28.75
N ALA A 125 -34.19 -20.32 -28.90
CA ALA A 125 -34.93 -19.19 -28.36
C ALA A 125 -34.84 -19.12 -26.83
N LEU A 126 -34.95 -20.27 -26.16
CA LEU A 126 -34.92 -20.35 -24.70
C LEU A 126 -33.50 -20.12 -24.16
N CYS A 127 -32.48 -20.76 -24.74
CA CYS A 127 -31.09 -20.52 -24.37
C CYS A 127 -30.66 -19.07 -24.68
N GLY A 128 -31.01 -18.54 -25.85
CA GLY A 128 -30.74 -17.14 -26.21
C GLY A 128 -31.43 -16.16 -25.27
N GLY A 129 -32.69 -16.43 -24.88
CA GLY A 129 -33.43 -15.65 -23.91
C GLY A 129 -32.82 -15.68 -22.51
N ILE A 130 -32.43 -16.86 -22.01
CA ILE A 130 -31.74 -16.99 -20.71
C ILE A 130 -30.42 -16.22 -20.74
N VAL A 131 -29.59 -16.41 -21.78
CA VAL A 131 -28.31 -15.70 -21.90
C VAL A 131 -28.53 -14.20 -21.99
N PHE A 132 -29.52 -13.73 -22.73
CA PHE A 132 -29.87 -12.31 -22.81
C PHE A 132 -30.30 -11.74 -21.46
N LEU A 133 -31.15 -12.45 -20.72
CA LEU A 133 -31.60 -12.01 -19.39
C LEU A 133 -30.43 -11.96 -18.40
N VAL A 134 -29.56 -12.98 -18.38
CA VAL A 134 -28.39 -13.02 -17.50
C VAL A 134 -27.37 -11.96 -17.90
N ALA A 135 -27.03 -11.86 -19.19
CA ALA A 135 -26.07 -10.86 -19.69
C ALA A 135 -26.59 -9.43 -19.50
N GLY A 136 -27.88 -9.20 -19.73
CA GLY A 136 -28.54 -7.91 -19.48
C GLY A 136 -28.57 -7.56 -18.00
N TYR A 137 -28.84 -8.54 -17.12
CA TYR A 137 -28.76 -8.37 -15.67
C TYR A 137 -27.33 -8.15 -15.16
N LEU A 138 -26.31 -8.61 -15.86
CA LEU A 138 -24.92 -8.32 -15.52
C LEU A 138 -24.39 -7.06 -16.23
N HIS A 139 -25.17 -6.47 -17.14
CA HIS A 139 -24.73 -5.36 -17.96
C HIS A 139 -24.64 -4.05 -17.14
N PRO A 140 -23.50 -3.32 -17.16
CA PRO A 140 -23.31 -2.09 -16.40
C PRO A 140 -24.37 -1.00 -16.68
N ILE A 141 -24.86 -0.91 -17.92
CA ILE A 141 -25.89 0.07 -18.31
C ILE A 141 -27.19 -0.13 -17.53
N ARG A 142 -27.48 -1.34 -17.03
CA ARG A 142 -28.73 -1.59 -16.29
C ARG A 142 -28.88 -0.62 -15.12
N TYR A 143 -27.80 -0.32 -14.39
CA TYR A 143 -27.85 0.53 -13.20
C TYR A 143 -28.36 1.93 -13.53
N ARG A 144 -28.04 2.46 -14.73
CA ARG A 144 -28.57 3.75 -15.23
C ARG A 144 -30.07 3.72 -15.49
N MET A 145 -30.63 2.57 -15.84
CA MET A 145 -32.05 2.39 -16.13
C MET A 145 -32.84 1.89 -14.91
N THR A 146 -32.16 1.31 -13.92
CA THR A 146 -32.77 0.81 -12.69
C THR A 146 -33.36 1.97 -11.88
N PRO A 147 -34.60 1.91 -11.39
CA PRO A 147 -35.16 2.91 -10.47
C PRO A 147 -34.35 3.01 -9.16
N GLY A 148 -34.27 4.21 -8.56
CA GLY A 148 -33.47 4.45 -7.35
C GLY A 148 -33.77 3.49 -6.20
N TRP A 149 -35.06 3.26 -5.89
CA TRP A 149 -35.48 2.31 -4.84
C TRP A 149 -34.98 0.87 -5.07
N TRP A 150 -34.94 0.41 -6.34
CA TRP A 150 -34.44 -0.92 -6.68
C TRP A 150 -32.92 -0.97 -6.52
N LEU A 151 -32.23 0.09 -6.95
CA LEU A 151 -30.79 0.23 -6.83
C LEU A 151 -30.36 0.15 -5.35
N LEU A 152 -31.09 0.83 -4.47
CA LEU A 152 -30.80 0.93 -3.03
C LEU A 152 -31.14 -0.32 -2.23
N ASN A 153 -32.22 -1.03 -2.59
CA ASN A 153 -32.69 -2.17 -1.79
C ASN A 153 -32.22 -3.52 -2.34
N ILE A 154 -32.28 -3.70 -3.65
CA ILE A 154 -32.01 -5.00 -4.29
C ILE A 154 -30.57 -5.06 -4.79
N ASP A 155 -30.16 -4.08 -5.60
CA ASP A 155 -28.82 -4.09 -6.17
C ASP A 155 -27.75 -3.81 -5.11
N ALA A 156 -27.99 -2.93 -4.14
CA ALA A 156 -27.07 -2.74 -3.03
C ALA A 156 -26.93 -4.03 -2.20
N ALA A 157 -28.03 -4.68 -1.80
CA ALA A 157 -27.95 -5.93 -1.04
C ALA A 157 -27.15 -7.01 -1.79
N TRP A 158 -27.29 -7.09 -3.12
CA TRP A 158 -26.56 -8.02 -3.95
C TRP A 158 -25.08 -7.64 -4.14
N ALA A 159 -24.81 -6.39 -4.53
CA ALA A 159 -23.46 -5.86 -4.74
C ALA A 159 -22.62 -5.95 -3.48
N LEU A 160 -23.23 -5.65 -2.34
CA LEU A 160 -22.60 -5.78 -1.03
C LEU A 160 -22.26 -7.26 -0.74
N ARG A 161 -23.17 -8.21 -0.97
CA ARG A 161 -22.91 -9.64 -0.67
C ARG A 161 -21.85 -10.32 -1.54
N MET A 162 -21.37 -9.70 -2.61
CA MET A 162 -20.41 -10.34 -3.50
C MET A 162 -19.00 -10.46 -2.87
N PRO A 163 -18.33 -11.62 -3.00
CA PRO A 163 -16.96 -11.80 -2.49
C PRO A 163 -16.01 -10.83 -3.19
N ARG A 164 -15.02 -10.30 -2.48
CA ARG A 164 -14.16 -9.21 -2.99
C ARG A 164 -12.73 -9.61 -3.33
N SER A 165 -12.22 -10.68 -2.73
CA SER A 165 -10.83 -11.04 -2.95
C SER A 165 -10.65 -11.47 -4.42
N PRO A 166 -9.63 -10.97 -5.13
CA PRO A 166 -9.23 -11.56 -6.41
C PRO A 166 -8.85 -13.05 -6.27
N HIS A 167 -8.59 -13.53 -5.06
CA HIS A 167 -8.33 -14.94 -4.74
C HIS A 167 -9.60 -15.73 -4.37
N ASP A 168 -10.73 -15.08 -4.11
CA ASP A 168 -12.01 -15.75 -3.87
C ASP A 168 -12.70 -15.92 -5.23
N GLY A 169 -12.48 -17.07 -5.88
CA GLY A 169 -13.07 -17.38 -7.20
C GLY A 169 -14.57 -17.05 -7.28
N PHE A 170 -15.07 -16.55 -8.42
CA PHE A 170 -15.40 -17.50 -9.49
C PHE A 170 -15.08 -17.05 -10.94
N MET A 171 -14.53 -15.85 -11.21
CA MET A 171 -13.79 -15.49 -12.46
C MET A 171 -13.47 -13.98 -12.45
N GLY A 172 -12.36 -13.60 -11.81
CA GLY A 172 -11.53 -12.49 -12.28
C GLY A 172 -11.63 -11.15 -11.57
N MET A 173 -12.80 -10.51 -11.42
CA MET A 173 -12.88 -9.17 -10.79
C MET A 173 -14.29 -8.84 -10.25
N PRO A 174 -14.58 -9.10 -8.96
CA PRO A 174 -15.81 -8.61 -8.31
C PRO A 174 -15.95 -7.08 -8.38
N SER A 175 -14.81 -6.37 -8.38
CA SER A 175 -14.72 -4.93 -8.60
C SER A 175 -15.29 -4.50 -9.95
N ARG A 176 -15.22 -5.34 -11.01
CA ARG A 176 -15.78 -5.01 -12.32
C ARG A 176 -17.31 -5.01 -12.33
N ILE A 177 -17.96 -5.83 -11.51
CA ILE A 177 -19.43 -5.90 -11.48
C ILE A 177 -20.01 -4.85 -10.52
N THR A 178 -19.31 -4.59 -9.42
CA THR A 178 -19.74 -3.67 -8.36
C THR A 178 -19.30 -2.22 -8.62
N ALA A 179 -18.20 -1.97 -9.34
CA ALA A 179 -17.77 -0.60 -9.64
C ALA A 179 -18.79 0.22 -10.43
N PRO A 180 -19.47 -0.31 -11.47
CA PRO A 180 -20.54 0.42 -12.15
C PRO A 180 -21.71 0.76 -11.21
N PHE A 181 -22.03 -0.14 -10.27
CA PHE A 181 -23.04 0.12 -9.24
C PHE A 181 -22.63 1.28 -8.34
N HIS A 182 -21.40 1.26 -7.78
CA HIS A 182 -20.90 2.35 -6.94
C HIS A 182 -20.81 3.68 -7.70
N THR A 183 -20.44 3.64 -8.99
CA THR A 183 -20.37 4.82 -9.85
C THR A 183 -21.77 5.41 -10.08
N GLU A 184 -22.76 4.58 -10.33
CA GLU A 184 -24.13 5.04 -10.53
C GLU A 184 -24.74 5.57 -9.23
N MET A 185 -24.52 4.88 -8.11
CA MET A 185 -24.88 5.35 -6.77
C MET A 185 -24.27 6.73 -6.51
N TRP A 186 -22.97 6.89 -6.74
CA TRP A 186 -22.31 8.19 -6.62
C TRP A 186 -22.94 9.26 -7.54
N SER A 187 -23.12 8.95 -8.82
CA SER A 187 -23.64 9.90 -9.82
C SER A 187 -25.09 10.32 -9.56
N ARG A 188 -25.90 9.46 -8.95
CA ARG A 188 -27.28 9.77 -8.57
C ARG A 188 -27.35 10.51 -7.25
N GLY A 189 -26.57 10.07 -6.27
CA GLY A 189 -26.40 10.76 -5.00
C GLY A 189 -25.90 12.19 -5.17
N SER A 190 -24.88 12.39 -6.01
CA SER A 190 -24.35 13.71 -6.35
C SER A 190 -25.30 14.56 -7.18
N ARG A 191 -26.39 14.01 -7.72
CA ARG A 191 -27.49 14.77 -8.35
C ARG A 191 -28.66 14.99 -7.40
N GLY A 192 -28.57 14.54 -6.15
CA GLY A 192 -29.64 14.63 -5.15
C GLY A 192 -30.80 13.67 -5.40
N GLU A 193 -30.61 12.57 -6.15
CA GLU A 193 -31.69 11.61 -6.43
C GLU A 193 -31.97 10.65 -5.26
N PHE A 194 -31.15 10.67 -4.20
CA PHE A 194 -31.33 9.86 -2.99
C PHE A 194 -31.73 10.72 -1.80
N THR A 195 -32.63 10.19 -0.99
CA THR A 195 -33.02 10.82 0.27
C THR A 195 -31.99 10.55 1.37
N ASP A 196 -32.09 11.28 2.47
CA ASP A 196 -31.25 11.09 3.65
C ASP A 196 -31.48 9.70 4.28
N ASP A 197 -32.73 9.24 4.31
CA ASP A 197 -33.11 7.90 4.77
C ASP A 197 -32.46 6.80 3.90
N ASP A 198 -32.38 7.00 2.59
CA ASP A 198 -31.73 6.07 1.66
C ASP A 198 -30.23 5.95 1.97
N LEU A 199 -29.54 7.08 2.12
CA LEU A 199 -28.12 7.11 2.41
C LEU A 199 -27.82 6.52 3.81
N GLN A 200 -28.62 6.89 4.82
CA GLN A 200 -28.50 6.36 6.17
C GLN A 200 -28.75 4.85 6.20
N GLY A 201 -29.75 4.36 5.46
CA GLY A 201 -30.07 2.94 5.36
C GLY A 201 -28.93 2.12 4.74
N VAL A 202 -28.33 2.60 3.65
CA VAL A 202 -27.18 1.95 3.01
C VAL A 202 -25.97 1.96 3.94
N ALA A 203 -25.66 3.10 4.57
CA ALA A 203 -24.52 3.22 5.47
C ALA A 203 -24.69 2.32 6.71
N SER A 204 -25.87 2.30 7.33
CA SER A 204 -26.17 1.45 8.49
C SER A 204 -26.12 -0.05 8.14
N SER A 205 -26.60 -0.43 6.96
CA SER A 205 -26.51 -1.81 6.46
C SER A 205 -25.06 -2.26 6.27
N LEU A 206 -24.20 -1.37 5.77
CA LEU A 206 -22.76 -1.60 5.69
C LEU A 206 -22.15 -1.81 7.08
N LEU A 207 -22.38 -0.88 8.03
CA LEU A 207 -21.87 -0.99 9.40
C LEU A 207 -22.34 -2.30 10.06
N ALA A 208 -23.61 -2.68 9.88
CA ALA A 208 -24.15 -3.94 10.42
C ALA A 208 -23.47 -5.18 9.83
N GLN A 209 -23.14 -5.17 8.53
CA GLN A 209 -22.40 -6.26 7.89
C GLN A 209 -20.96 -6.34 8.42
N GLU A 210 -20.35 -5.20 8.72
CA GLU A 210 -19.00 -5.13 9.30
C GLU A 210 -18.94 -5.72 10.69
N ARG A 211 -19.91 -5.40 11.55
CA ARG A 211 -20.08 -6.05 12.85
C ARG A 211 -20.30 -7.57 12.73
N GLY A 212 -20.88 -8.02 11.62
CA GLY A 212 -20.99 -9.43 11.25
C GLY A 212 -19.68 -10.07 10.74
N GLY A 213 -18.54 -9.39 10.84
CA GLY A 213 -17.22 -9.86 10.44
C GLY A 213 -16.86 -9.59 8.97
N ARG A 214 -17.74 -8.94 8.20
CA ARG A 214 -17.43 -8.63 6.80
C ARG A 214 -16.59 -7.37 6.70
N ARG A 215 -15.38 -7.51 6.14
CA ARG A 215 -14.55 -6.37 5.78
C ARG A 215 -15.29 -5.46 4.78
N ILE A 216 -15.42 -4.17 5.05
CA ILE A 216 -15.93 -3.15 4.09
C ILE A 216 -14.75 -2.63 3.25
N SER A 217 -15.01 -2.28 1.98
CA SER A 217 -14.01 -1.75 1.08
C SER A 217 -13.80 -0.24 1.30
N ILE A 218 -12.61 0.26 1.00
CA ILE A 218 -12.30 1.70 1.05
C ILE A 218 -13.33 2.51 0.24
N MET A 219 -13.76 2.00 -0.93
CA MET A 219 -14.75 2.67 -1.77
C MET A 219 -16.10 2.81 -1.08
N GLU A 220 -16.63 1.75 -0.46
CA GLU A 220 -17.93 1.81 0.23
C GLU A 220 -17.86 2.66 1.49
N THR A 221 -16.76 2.55 2.23
CA THR A 221 -16.49 3.38 3.40
C THR A 221 -16.51 4.86 3.01
N ASN A 222 -15.77 5.24 1.98
CA ASN A 222 -15.70 6.64 1.52
C ASN A 222 -17.02 7.11 0.89
N LEU A 223 -17.65 6.26 0.08
CA LEU A 223 -18.82 6.67 -0.68
C LEU A 223 -20.08 6.75 0.16
N TYR A 224 -20.27 5.82 1.10
CA TYR A 224 -21.53 5.70 1.84
C TYR A 224 -21.36 6.13 3.30
N VAL A 225 -20.43 5.53 4.03
CA VAL A 225 -20.25 5.82 5.46
C VAL A 225 -19.76 7.25 5.65
N ALA A 226 -18.73 7.66 4.91
CA ALA A 226 -18.16 8.99 5.03
C ALA A 226 -19.12 10.09 4.57
N THR A 227 -19.85 9.86 3.47
CA THR A 227 -20.91 10.76 3.01
C THR A 227 -22.02 10.88 4.05
N ALA A 228 -22.46 9.77 4.65
CA ALA A 228 -23.49 9.79 5.69
C ALA A 228 -23.01 10.50 6.98
N VAL A 229 -21.75 10.33 7.36
CA VAL A 229 -21.14 11.07 8.48
C VAL A 229 -21.09 12.57 8.18
N ARG A 230 -20.62 12.97 6.99
CA ARG A 230 -20.55 14.38 6.57
C ARG A 230 -21.93 15.04 6.49
N ALA A 231 -22.94 14.25 6.15
CA ALA A 231 -24.33 14.64 6.13
C ALA A 231 -24.96 14.75 7.54
N GLY A 232 -24.28 14.30 8.60
CA GLY A 232 -24.82 14.24 9.96
C GLY A 232 -25.87 13.13 10.17
N LEU A 233 -25.90 12.13 9.29
CA LEU A 233 -26.87 11.01 9.34
C LEU A 233 -26.40 9.84 10.22
N LEU A 234 -25.09 9.75 10.45
CA LEU A 234 -24.49 8.80 11.39
C LEU A 234 -23.95 9.57 12.59
N THR A 235 -24.29 9.12 13.79
CA THR A 235 -23.71 9.69 15.01
C THR A 235 -22.26 9.23 15.17
N PRO A 236 -21.41 10.04 15.84
CA PRO A 236 -20.06 9.64 16.20
C PRO A 236 -20.01 8.27 16.89
N GLU A 237 -20.91 8.01 17.83
CA GLU A 237 -20.98 6.77 18.60
C GLU A 237 -21.22 5.57 17.68
N THR A 238 -22.15 5.70 16.73
CA THR A 238 -22.46 4.64 15.77
C THR A 238 -21.23 4.24 14.95
N LEU A 239 -20.41 5.23 14.59
CA LEU A 239 -19.17 5.03 13.84
C LEU A 239 -18.07 4.41 14.71
N LEU A 240 -17.93 4.86 15.97
CA LEU A 240 -16.95 4.33 16.92
C LEU A 240 -17.27 2.90 17.39
N GLU A 241 -18.55 2.49 17.35
CA GLU A 241 -18.98 1.10 17.56
C GLU A 241 -18.69 0.17 16.38
N SER A 242 -18.14 0.67 15.26
CA SER A 242 -17.75 -0.14 14.12
C SER A 242 -16.23 -0.38 14.12
N ASN A 243 -15.78 -1.54 13.64
CA ASN A 243 -14.33 -1.79 13.51
C ASN A 243 -13.75 -1.18 12.22
N ILE A 244 -14.50 -0.29 11.57
CA ILE A 244 -14.03 0.45 10.40
C ILE A 244 -12.92 1.40 10.83
N LEU A 245 -13.12 2.13 11.93
CA LEU A 245 -12.12 3.05 12.45
C LEU A 245 -10.99 2.35 13.21
N THR A 246 -11.21 1.13 13.70
CA THR A 246 -10.23 0.41 14.51
C THR A 246 -8.91 0.24 13.74
N PRO A 247 -7.80 0.83 14.23
CA PRO A 247 -6.50 0.61 13.64
C PRO A 247 -6.03 -0.83 13.95
N TRP A 248 -5.22 -1.41 13.07
CA TRP A 248 -4.60 -2.72 13.30
C TRP A 248 -3.16 -2.73 12.79
N MET A 249 -2.36 -3.62 13.37
CA MET A 249 -0.99 -3.85 12.95
C MET A 249 -0.99 -4.60 11.62
N ASP A 250 -0.30 -4.09 10.61
CA ASP A 250 -0.21 -4.74 9.31
C ASP A 250 0.39 -6.15 9.49
N PRO A 251 -0.28 -7.23 9.02
CA PRO A 251 0.22 -8.59 9.22
C PRO A 251 1.32 -8.97 8.23
N ARG A 252 1.61 -8.15 7.22
CA ARG A 252 2.63 -8.47 6.22
C ARG A 252 4.01 -8.46 6.85
N ASP A 253 4.85 -9.43 6.51
CA ASP A 253 6.21 -9.58 7.05
C ASP A 253 7.10 -8.34 6.82
N ASP A 254 6.80 -7.54 5.79
CA ASP A 254 7.52 -6.30 5.49
C ASP A 254 7.10 -5.11 6.35
N SER A 255 6.03 -5.23 7.12
CA SER A 255 5.55 -4.14 7.96
C SER A 255 6.24 -4.10 9.33
N PHE A 256 6.84 -5.20 9.77
CA PHE A 256 7.56 -5.31 11.03
C PHE A 256 9.05 -5.54 10.74
N ARG A 257 9.79 -4.44 10.57
CA ARG A 257 11.19 -4.46 10.12
C ARG A 257 12.11 -3.95 11.21
N VAL A 258 13.26 -4.60 11.33
CA VAL A 258 14.37 -4.08 12.13
C VAL A 258 14.99 -2.92 11.37
N GLU A 259 14.86 -1.71 11.90
CA GLU A 259 15.57 -0.55 11.36
C GLU A 259 16.98 -0.47 11.93
N ARG A 260 17.17 -0.85 13.19
CA ARG A 260 18.47 -0.86 13.87
C ARG A 260 18.46 -1.93 14.94
N ALA A 261 19.56 -2.64 15.11
CA ALA A 261 19.74 -3.59 16.19
C ALA A 261 21.16 -3.46 16.74
N THR A 262 21.29 -2.90 17.94
CA THR A 262 22.55 -2.84 18.70
C THR A 262 22.43 -3.65 19.98
N VAL A 263 23.55 -3.88 20.64
CA VAL A 263 23.58 -4.56 21.95
C VAL A 263 22.85 -3.78 23.04
N ASP A 264 22.72 -2.46 22.87
CA ASP A 264 22.06 -1.56 23.83
C ASP A 264 20.60 -1.25 23.46
N GLY A 265 20.15 -1.59 22.25
CA GLY A 265 18.79 -1.27 21.83
C GLY A 265 18.43 -1.74 20.43
N ILE A 266 17.15 -2.04 20.20
CA ILE A 266 16.62 -2.39 18.88
C ILE A 266 15.55 -1.37 18.49
N ARG A 267 15.73 -0.73 17.34
CA ARG A 267 14.70 0.12 16.72
C ARG A 267 13.96 -0.69 15.68
N LEU A 268 12.67 -0.87 15.90
CA LEU A 268 11.75 -1.53 15.01
C LEU A 268 10.89 -0.50 14.29
N ARG A 269 10.68 -0.71 12.99
CA ARG A 269 9.62 -0.04 12.25
C ARG A 269 8.43 -0.96 12.15
N VAL A 270 7.28 -0.45 12.57
CA VAL A 270 6.03 -1.19 12.54
C VAL A 270 4.97 -0.46 11.72
N GLY A 271 4.31 -1.18 10.82
CA GLY A 271 3.22 -0.65 10.00
C GLY A 271 1.89 -0.68 10.73
N LEU A 272 1.32 0.50 11.00
CA LEU A 272 -0.02 0.65 11.54
C LEU A 272 -1.00 1.00 10.41
N CYS A 273 -2.08 0.24 10.27
CA CYS A 273 -3.09 0.42 9.23
C CYS A 273 -4.45 0.89 9.76
N THR A 274 -5.24 1.58 8.93
CA THR A 274 -6.69 1.84 9.14
C THR A 274 -7.51 1.46 7.91
N ARG A 275 -8.81 1.11 8.08
CA ARG A 275 -9.64 0.53 6.99
C ARG A 275 -10.19 1.63 6.07
N THR A 276 -9.71 2.86 6.25
CA THR A 276 -10.51 4.07 6.06
C THR A 276 -9.72 5.21 5.48
N ALA A 277 -8.75 4.91 4.59
CA ALA A 277 -8.11 5.94 3.80
C ALA A 277 -9.19 6.80 3.11
N GLY A 278 -9.28 8.08 3.47
CA GLY A 278 -10.28 9.03 2.94
C GLY A 278 -11.51 9.33 3.82
N LEU A 279 -11.65 8.73 5.00
CA LEU A 279 -12.64 9.18 6.02
C LEU A 279 -12.15 10.39 6.83
N ASP A 280 -10.87 10.73 6.71
CA ASP A 280 -10.18 11.77 7.46
C ASP A 280 -10.85 13.14 7.38
N PHE A 281 -11.18 13.61 6.17
CA PHE A 281 -11.88 14.89 5.98
C PHE A 281 -13.29 14.85 6.58
N ASN A 282 -13.93 13.69 6.57
CA ASN A 282 -15.28 13.52 7.08
C ASN A 282 -15.31 13.38 8.61
N MET A 283 -14.23 12.86 9.21
CA MET A 283 -14.06 12.84 10.67
C MET A 283 -13.81 14.22 11.27
N ILE A 284 -13.26 15.17 10.50
CA ILE A 284 -13.21 16.59 10.91
C ILE A 284 -14.64 17.13 11.06
N HIS A 285 -15.51 16.82 10.10
CA HIS A 285 -16.92 17.23 10.15
C HIS A 285 -17.69 16.58 11.31
N ALA A 286 -17.32 15.37 11.70
CA ALA A 286 -17.88 14.69 12.87
C ALA A 286 -17.28 15.17 14.21
N HIS A 287 -16.36 16.13 14.20
CA HIS A 287 -15.60 16.59 15.37
C HIS A 287 -14.77 15.50 16.09
N LEU A 288 -14.56 14.34 15.46
CA LEU A 288 -13.87 13.21 16.07
C LEU A 288 -12.34 13.24 15.93
N ARG A 289 -11.81 13.96 14.94
CA ARG A 289 -10.37 13.86 14.59
C ARG A 289 -9.42 14.22 15.74
N GLY A 290 -9.80 15.16 16.60
CA GLY A 290 -8.99 15.61 17.74
C GLY A 290 -9.36 14.98 19.08
N ASP A 291 -10.25 13.99 19.07
CA ASP A 291 -10.72 13.28 20.25
C ASP A 291 -10.31 11.81 20.24
N LEU A 292 -9.69 11.35 19.14
CA LEU A 292 -9.26 9.97 18.98
C LEU A 292 -7.75 9.89 19.05
N GLU A 293 -7.28 8.97 19.89
CA GLU A 293 -5.87 8.71 20.16
C GLU A 293 -5.60 7.23 19.91
N THR A 294 -4.41 6.93 19.39
CA THR A 294 -3.94 5.55 19.26
C THR A 294 -2.64 5.40 20.03
N ASN A 295 -2.66 4.57 21.06
CA ASN A 295 -1.46 4.22 21.81
C ASN A 295 -0.94 2.90 21.26
N VAL A 296 0.34 2.88 20.91
CA VAL A 296 1.05 1.67 20.51
C VAL A 296 2.22 1.49 21.44
N ARG A 297 2.26 0.37 22.17
CA ARG A 297 3.34 0.06 23.11
C ARG A 297 3.77 -1.39 23.01
N VAL A 298 5.02 -1.63 23.33
CA VAL A 298 5.53 -3.00 23.46
C VAL A 298 5.31 -3.45 24.90
N VAL A 299 4.42 -4.41 25.09
CA VAL A 299 4.06 -4.92 26.43
C VAL A 299 4.89 -6.12 26.85
N GLY A 300 5.64 -6.70 25.92
CA GLY A 300 6.58 -7.79 26.19
C GLY A 300 7.27 -8.25 24.91
N GLY A 301 8.24 -9.14 25.05
CA GLY A 301 8.93 -9.73 23.91
C GLY A 301 10.20 -10.47 24.30
N ARG A 302 10.93 -10.92 23.28
CA ARG A 302 12.24 -11.54 23.42
C ARG A 302 13.13 -11.18 22.22
N VAL A 303 14.42 -11.04 22.49
CA VAL A 303 15.49 -10.87 21.50
C VAL A 303 16.52 -11.94 21.78
N GLY A 304 16.53 -13.00 20.97
CA GLY A 304 17.29 -14.21 21.29
C GLY A 304 16.80 -14.82 22.61
N GLU A 305 17.68 -14.87 23.61
CA GLU A 305 17.40 -15.36 24.95
C GLU A 305 17.05 -14.25 25.97
N VAL A 306 17.16 -12.97 25.58
CA VAL A 306 16.88 -11.84 26.47
C VAL A 306 15.39 -11.49 26.39
N GLU A 307 14.67 -11.62 27.50
CA GLU A 307 13.30 -11.12 27.63
C GLU A 307 13.28 -9.58 27.72
N ILE A 308 12.33 -8.97 27.01
CA ILE A 308 12.10 -7.53 27.05
C ILE A 308 10.95 -7.24 28.00
N GLU A 309 11.22 -6.45 29.05
CA GLU A 309 10.18 -5.89 29.90
C GLU A 309 9.41 -4.79 29.17
N GLU A 310 8.16 -4.52 29.58
CA GLU A 310 7.31 -3.47 29.00
C GLU A 310 8.10 -2.19 28.70
N ALA A 311 8.08 -1.77 27.43
CA ALA A 311 8.76 -0.56 27.01
C ALA A 311 8.14 0.64 27.74
N LYS A 312 8.97 1.43 28.41
CA LYS A 312 8.50 2.54 29.27
C LYS A 312 7.77 3.62 28.51
N ASP A 313 8.09 3.78 27.23
CA ASP A 313 7.55 4.82 26.39
C ASP A 313 6.56 4.21 25.39
N ALA A 314 5.27 4.29 25.74
CA ALA A 314 4.21 4.07 24.77
C ALA A 314 4.27 5.18 23.72
N LEU A 315 4.26 4.80 22.43
CA LEU A 315 4.12 5.77 21.37
C LEU A 315 2.64 6.19 21.31
N GLN A 316 2.35 7.36 21.87
CA GLN A 316 1.04 8.00 21.74
C GLN A 316 0.97 8.74 20.41
N LEU A 317 0.00 8.35 19.58
CA LEU A 317 -0.29 9.02 18.32
C LEU A 317 -1.52 9.88 18.52
N ASP A 318 -1.29 11.19 18.54
CA ASP A 318 -2.36 12.16 18.52
C ASP A 318 -3.03 12.17 17.15
N GLY A 319 -4.35 11.97 17.17
CA GLY A 319 -5.20 12.01 16.00
C GLY A 319 -5.24 10.72 15.20
N PHE A 320 -6.30 10.64 14.38
CA PHE A 320 -6.58 9.48 13.55
C PHE A 320 -5.63 9.35 12.35
N LEU A 321 -5.24 8.12 11.99
CA LEU A 321 -4.41 7.85 10.81
C LEU A 321 -5.15 8.16 9.51
N THR A 322 -4.76 9.24 8.83
CA THR A 322 -5.42 9.72 7.61
C THR A 322 -5.05 8.92 6.37
N ASP A 323 -3.81 8.44 6.30
CA ASP A 323 -3.21 7.92 5.07
C ASP A 323 -3.44 6.41 4.89
N GLY A 324 -4.25 5.80 5.77
CA GLY A 324 -4.52 4.35 5.78
C GLY A 324 -3.35 3.49 6.26
N PHE A 325 -2.13 4.03 6.26
CA PHE A 325 -0.91 3.39 6.71
C PHE A 325 0.03 4.42 7.35
N ARG A 326 0.65 4.07 8.48
CA ARG A 326 1.69 4.87 9.13
C ARG A 326 2.79 3.94 9.64
N GLY A 327 4.04 4.23 9.28
CA GLY A 327 5.20 3.60 9.89
C GLY A 327 5.46 4.21 11.26
N LEU A 328 5.52 3.38 12.29
CA LEU A 328 5.86 3.73 13.65
C LEU A 328 7.26 3.24 13.96
N LEU A 329 8.01 4.00 14.75
CA LEU A 329 9.30 3.56 15.27
C LEU A 329 9.10 3.18 16.73
N LEU A 330 9.45 1.94 17.08
CA LEU A 330 9.45 1.42 18.44
C LEU A 330 10.90 1.16 18.84
N GLU A 331 11.27 1.58 20.03
CA GLU A 331 12.59 1.33 20.60
C GLU A 331 12.47 0.30 21.71
N LEU A 332 13.29 -0.74 21.61
CA LEU A 332 13.40 -1.81 22.58
C LEU A 332 14.72 -1.65 23.29
N GLU A 333 14.69 -1.53 24.62
CA GLU A 333 15.89 -1.51 25.45
C GLU A 333 16.02 -2.85 26.18
N PRO A 334 17.24 -3.39 26.37
CA PRO A 334 17.44 -4.54 27.22
C PRO A 334 17.13 -4.17 28.68
N PRO A 335 16.77 -5.14 29.54
CA PRO A 335 16.65 -4.93 30.97
C PRO A 335 17.89 -4.23 31.56
N LYS A 336 17.69 -3.42 32.62
CA LYS A 336 18.80 -2.66 33.22
C LYS A 336 19.94 -3.59 33.64
N GLY A 337 21.12 -3.36 33.06
CA GLY A 337 22.33 -4.13 33.37
C GLY A 337 22.52 -5.38 32.51
N THR A 338 21.69 -5.59 31.49
CA THR A 338 21.91 -6.60 30.45
C THR A 338 22.12 -5.93 29.09
N THR A 339 22.62 -6.69 28.13
CA THR A 339 22.77 -6.29 26.72
C THR A 339 22.20 -7.40 25.85
N PHE A 340 21.72 -7.07 24.65
CA PHE A 340 21.36 -8.09 23.66
C PHE A 340 22.63 -8.82 23.19
N GLU A 341 22.51 -10.12 22.89
CA GLU A 341 23.63 -10.89 22.37
C GLU A 341 23.98 -10.44 20.94
N PRO A 342 25.25 -10.15 20.63
CA PRO A 342 25.65 -9.82 19.27
C PRO A 342 25.51 -11.06 18.37
N GLY A 343 24.99 -10.87 17.15
CA GLY A 343 24.75 -11.96 16.20
C GLY A 343 23.33 -12.02 15.64
N LEU A 344 22.98 -13.12 14.98
CA LEU A 344 21.63 -13.35 14.46
C LEU A 344 20.69 -13.68 15.62
N ALA A 345 19.82 -12.73 15.99
CA ALA A 345 18.77 -12.95 16.98
C ALA A 345 17.39 -12.98 16.31
N ASP A 346 16.56 -13.92 16.75
CA ASP A 346 15.12 -13.86 16.49
C ASP A 346 14.51 -12.79 17.40
N ILE A 347 13.76 -11.84 16.81
CA ILE A 347 13.11 -10.76 17.55
C ILE A 347 11.61 -11.03 17.51
N GLU A 348 11.02 -11.24 18.68
CA GLU A 348 9.59 -11.39 18.84
C GLU A 348 9.08 -10.36 19.85
N CYS A 349 8.03 -9.64 19.50
CA CYS A 349 7.46 -8.60 20.36
C CYS A 349 5.94 -8.76 20.42
N ASP A 350 5.41 -8.64 21.62
CA ASP A 350 3.99 -8.47 21.87
C ASP A 350 3.71 -6.96 21.89
N VAL A 351 3.02 -6.49 20.85
CA VAL A 351 2.65 -5.09 20.70
C VAL A 351 1.19 -4.94 21.10
N GLU A 352 0.92 -4.09 22.08
CA GLU A 352 -0.42 -3.69 22.43
C GLU A 352 -0.79 -2.40 21.71
N LEU A 353 -1.94 -2.44 21.05
CA LEU A 353 -2.59 -1.32 20.43
C LEU A 353 -3.84 -0.97 21.22
N GLU A 354 -3.94 0.27 21.65
CA GLU A 354 -5.15 0.84 22.25
C GLU A 354 -5.68 1.98 21.38
N PHE A 355 -6.96 1.93 21.06
CA PHE A 355 -7.67 3.01 20.39
C PHE A 355 -8.60 3.68 21.39
N ILE A 356 -8.40 4.97 21.64
CA ILE A 356 -9.00 5.69 22.76
C ILE A 356 -9.81 6.87 22.22
N TRP A 357 -11.00 7.06 22.77
CA TRP A 357 -11.77 8.30 22.65
C TRP A 357 -11.50 9.18 23.87
N SER A 358 -10.54 10.09 23.76
CA SER A 358 -10.04 10.86 24.90
C SER A 358 -11.03 11.90 25.42
N LYS A 359 -11.93 12.42 24.57
CA LYS A 359 -12.98 13.37 24.96
C LYS A 359 -14.40 12.79 24.87
N ALA A 360 -14.59 11.53 25.24
CA ALA A 360 -15.94 10.99 25.30
C ALA A 360 -16.80 11.74 26.35
N PRO A 361 -18.13 11.78 26.21
CA PRO A 361 -19.02 12.48 27.15
C PRO A 361 -18.87 12.03 28.61
N GLU A 362 -18.49 10.78 28.83
CA GLU A 362 -18.30 10.16 30.16
C GLU A 362 -16.83 10.16 30.62
N GLY A 363 -15.93 10.81 29.87
CA GLY A 363 -14.47 10.79 30.07
C GLY A 363 -13.75 9.85 29.09
N PRO A 364 -12.40 9.79 29.15
CA PRO A 364 -11.61 8.95 28.24
C PRO A 364 -12.08 7.50 28.22
N ARG A 365 -12.37 6.96 27.05
CA ARG A 365 -12.87 5.58 26.86
C ARG A 365 -11.99 4.81 25.89
N VAL A 366 -11.50 3.65 26.31
CA VAL A 366 -10.84 2.69 25.40
C VAL A 366 -11.90 2.04 24.53
N LEU A 367 -11.82 2.27 23.22
CA LEU A 367 -12.74 1.73 22.21
C LEU A 367 -12.32 0.35 21.74
N HIS A 368 -11.02 0.15 21.56
CA HIS A 368 -10.42 -1.11 21.15
C HIS A 368 -9.10 -1.31 21.85
N ARG A 369 -8.82 -2.54 22.25
CA ARG A 369 -7.52 -2.97 22.77
C ARG A 369 -7.19 -4.33 22.17
N GLU A 370 -6.03 -4.45 21.58
CA GLU A 370 -5.56 -5.68 20.96
C GLU A 370 -4.07 -5.85 21.21
N THR A 371 -3.68 -7.06 21.58
CA THR A 371 -2.27 -7.45 21.72
C THR A 371 -1.94 -8.43 20.62
N THR A 372 -1.01 -8.07 19.76
CA THR A 372 -0.55 -8.89 18.64
C THR A 372 0.92 -9.26 18.82
N ARG A 373 1.23 -10.54 18.58
CA ARG A 373 2.60 -11.03 18.56
C ARG A 373 3.19 -10.91 17.17
N HIS A 374 4.28 -10.18 17.05
CA HIS A 374 4.99 -9.98 15.80
C HIS A 374 6.39 -10.58 15.88
N ARG A 375 6.84 -11.11 14.75
CA ARG A 375 8.23 -11.53 14.57
C ARG A 375 8.86 -10.59 13.57
N ALA A 376 9.77 -9.74 14.03
CA ALA A 376 10.71 -9.12 13.10
C ALA A 376 11.60 -10.27 12.63
N GLY A 377 11.70 -10.49 11.31
CA GLY A 377 12.64 -11.50 10.79
C GLY A 377 14.04 -11.32 11.40
N ARG A 378 14.90 -12.34 11.29
CA ARG A 378 16.25 -12.32 11.89
C ARG A 378 16.92 -10.98 11.59
N ALA A 379 17.25 -10.21 12.61
CA ALA A 379 18.16 -9.09 12.42
C ALA A 379 19.42 -9.68 11.80
N SER A 380 19.84 -9.16 10.64
CA SER A 380 21.00 -9.67 9.89
C SER A 380 22.27 -9.66 10.75
N THR A 381 22.29 -8.87 11.82
CA THR A 381 23.15 -9.00 13.00
C THR A 381 22.69 -7.95 14.03
N VAL A 382 22.59 -8.30 15.31
CA VAL A 382 22.67 -7.31 16.40
C VAL A 382 24.11 -6.83 16.39
N LEU A 383 24.33 -5.60 15.94
CA LEU A 383 25.64 -5.02 15.68
C LEU A 383 26.09 -4.23 16.91
N SER A 384 27.21 -4.61 17.50
CA SER A 384 27.94 -3.70 18.38
C SER A 384 28.75 -2.74 17.50
N PRO A 385 28.84 -1.44 17.83
CA PRO A 385 29.94 -0.65 17.29
C PRO A 385 31.25 -1.40 17.61
N PRO A 386 32.24 -1.42 16.69
CA PRO A 386 33.52 -2.04 16.98
C PRO A 386 34.09 -1.46 18.28
N PRO A 387 34.68 -2.28 19.16
CA PRO A 387 35.18 -1.77 20.43
C PRO A 387 36.21 -0.67 20.21
N LEU A 388 36.09 0.38 21.01
CA LEU A 388 37.10 1.43 21.06
C LEU A 388 38.34 0.86 21.77
N LEU A 389 39.41 0.64 21.00
CA LEU A 389 40.67 0.10 21.50
C LEU A 389 41.65 1.24 21.78
N TRP A 390 42.16 1.30 23.00
CA TRP A 390 43.36 2.07 23.31
C TRP A 390 44.57 1.13 23.31
N ASP A 391 45.28 1.06 22.20
CA ASP A 391 46.54 0.33 22.09
C ASP A 391 47.68 1.30 21.72
N PRO A 392 48.57 1.63 22.68
CA PRO A 392 49.72 2.49 22.44
C PRO A 392 50.61 2.02 21.29
N THR A 393 50.70 0.72 21.03
CA THR A 393 51.52 0.16 19.95
C THR A 393 50.89 0.48 18.61
N SER A 394 49.60 0.20 18.44
CA SER A 394 48.86 0.55 17.23
C SER A 394 48.81 2.06 17.01
N CYS A 395 48.66 2.88 18.06
CA CYS A 395 48.69 4.34 17.92
C CYS A 395 50.06 4.86 17.44
N ARG A 396 51.17 4.29 17.93
CA ARG A 396 52.52 4.67 17.47
C ARG A 396 52.79 4.22 16.04
N ASP A 397 52.31 3.05 15.65
CA ASP A 397 52.44 2.58 14.28
C ASP A 397 51.64 3.47 13.31
N LEU A 398 50.42 3.82 13.70
CA LEU A 398 49.60 4.79 12.97
C LEU A 398 50.27 6.15 12.85
N GLU A 399 50.81 6.70 13.95
CA GLU A 399 51.58 7.95 13.95
C GLU A 399 52.74 7.88 12.95
N ARG A 400 53.52 6.79 13.00
CA ARG A 400 54.65 6.58 12.10
C ARG A 400 54.21 6.54 10.63
N ARG A 401 53.15 5.78 10.32
CA ARG A 401 52.61 5.65 8.96
C ARG A 401 52.04 6.95 8.41
N LEU A 402 51.29 7.70 9.22
CA LEU A 402 50.78 9.02 8.84
C LEU A 402 51.92 10.02 8.65
N ARG A 403 52.96 10.00 9.49
CA ARG A 403 54.14 10.84 9.33
C ARG A 403 54.87 10.57 8.00
N GLU A 404 54.93 9.31 7.58
CA GLU A 404 55.58 8.91 6.32
C GLU A 404 54.75 9.31 5.07
N GLY A 405 53.41 9.32 5.18
CA GLY A 405 52.52 9.52 4.02
C GLY A 405 51.81 10.88 3.92
N ALA A 406 51.71 11.64 5.00
CA ALA A 406 50.96 12.89 5.03
C ALA A 406 51.75 14.09 4.50
N SER A 407 51.04 15.01 3.85
CA SER A 407 51.61 16.24 3.30
C SER A 407 50.60 17.38 3.34
N LEU A 408 51.10 18.61 3.47
CA LEU A 408 50.29 19.81 3.30
C LEU A 408 50.65 20.46 1.96
N GLU A 409 49.75 20.35 0.98
CA GLU A 409 49.95 20.96 -0.33
C GLU A 409 49.40 22.39 -0.30
N ALA A 410 50.25 23.41 -0.39
CA ALA A 410 49.84 24.81 -0.41
C ALA A 410 49.78 25.33 -1.85
N ASP A 411 48.81 26.18 -2.17
CA ASP A 411 48.80 26.92 -3.44
C ASP A 411 49.94 27.96 -3.47
N GLU A 412 50.28 28.46 -4.66
CA GLU A 412 51.34 29.48 -4.83
C GLU A 412 51.12 30.73 -3.96
N SER A 413 49.87 31.01 -3.59
CA SER A 413 49.51 32.16 -2.77
C SER A 413 49.69 31.93 -1.27
N GLY A 414 49.84 30.67 -0.83
CA GLY A 414 49.83 30.27 0.58
C GLY A 414 48.47 30.46 1.27
N ARG A 415 47.44 30.91 0.54
CA ARG A 415 46.12 31.21 1.10
C ARG A 415 45.22 29.99 1.12
N LYS A 416 45.38 29.06 0.18
CA LYS A 416 44.68 27.79 0.22
C LYS A 416 45.71 26.68 0.31
N GLY A 417 45.39 25.67 1.10
CA GLY A 417 46.15 24.45 1.14
C GLY A 417 45.23 23.25 1.20
N ARG A 418 45.81 22.08 1.04
CA ARG A 418 45.15 20.80 1.10
C ARG A 418 45.97 19.90 2.00
N LEU A 419 45.43 19.57 3.17
CA LEU A 419 46.02 18.56 4.04
C LEU A 419 45.63 17.19 3.49
N ILE A 420 46.64 16.44 3.05
CA ILE A 420 46.46 15.07 2.57
C ILE A 420 47.04 14.13 3.63
N LEU A 421 46.18 13.29 4.19
CA LEU A 421 46.61 12.19 5.06
C LEU A 421 46.64 10.92 4.21
N ARG A 422 47.80 10.26 4.11
CA ARG A 422 47.94 8.99 3.39
C ARG A 422 48.45 7.91 4.31
N LEU A 423 47.96 6.69 4.10
CA LEU A 423 48.48 5.48 4.71
C LEU A 423 49.22 4.68 3.62
N PRO A 424 50.52 4.39 3.77
CA PRO A 424 51.31 3.71 2.74
C PRO A 424 50.87 2.25 2.49
N GLU A 425 50.16 1.65 3.43
CA GLU A 425 49.56 0.31 3.33
C GLU A 425 48.09 0.39 3.75
N PRO A 426 47.18 -0.44 3.20
CA PRO A 426 45.80 -0.52 3.67
C PRO A 426 45.77 -1.07 5.09
N SER A 427 44.93 -0.51 5.95
CA SER A 427 44.76 -0.96 7.33
C SER A 427 43.30 -1.29 7.58
N PRO A 428 42.94 -2.46 8.14
CA PRO A 428 41.57 -2.79 8.54
C PRO A 428 41.11 -2.01 9.78
N ILE A 429 41.79 -0.91 10.10
CA ILE A 429 41.57 -0.11 11.28
C ILE A 429 40.95 1.20 10.83
N GLU A 430 39.67 1.38 11.13
CA GLU A 430 39.05 2.66 10.95
C GLU A 430 39.42 3.59 12.10
N LEU A 431 39.91 4.74 11.67
CA LEU A 431 40.33 5.83 12.51
C LEU A 431 39.05 6.53 12.96
N GLY A 432 38.81 6.61 14.27
CA GLY A 432 37.75 7.46 14.83
C GLY A 432 37.92 8.91 14.35
N THR A 433 36.94 9.81 14.57
CA THR A 433 37.04 11.19 14.05
C THR A 433 38.23 11.89 14.66
N PRO A 434 39.26 12.23 13.88
CA PRO A 434 40.35 13.00 14.43
C PRO A 434 39.95 14.46 14.45
N ARG A 435 40.11 15.09 15.60
CA ARG A 435 40.32 16.54 15.62
C ARG A 435 41.72 16.79 15.11
N ILE A 436 41.81 17.48 13.99
CA ILE A 436 43.09 17.84 13.41
C ILE A 436 43.38 19.29 13.73
N SER A 437 44.48 19.51 14.46
CA SER A 437 45.01 20.87 14.65
C SER A 437 46.30 20.99 13.87
N LEU A 438 46.35 21.98 12.98
CA LEU A 438 47.54 22.31 12.23
C LEU A 438 48.24 23.49 12.92
N ILE A 439 49.48 23.30 13.36
CA ILE A 439 50.33 24.39 13.85
C ILE A 439 51.33 24.72 12.75
N LEU A 440 51.29 25.96 12.29
CA LEU A 440 52.20 26.49 11.28
C LEU A 440 53.24 27.36 11.96
N SER A 441 54.51 27.00 11.79
CA SER A 441 55.64 27.78 12.27
C SER A 441 56.00 28.84 11.23
N ASN A 442 55.47 30.07 11.37
CA ASN A 442 55.92 31.18 10.52
C ASN A 442 57.34 31.59 10.91
N ALA A 443 58.16 32.03 9.94
CA ALA A 443 59.54 32.48 10.13
C ALA A 443 59.71 33.77 10.99
N GLY A 444 58.71 34.17 11.76
CA GLY A 444 58.74 35.29 12.69
C GLY A 444 58.58 34.83 14.15
N PRO A 445 59.22 35.51 15.13
CA PRO A 445 59.36 35.02 16.51
C PRO A 445 58.06 34.82 17.32
N ASN A 446 56.89 35.22 16.80
CA ASN A 446 55.61 35.16 17.52
C ASN A 446 54.40 34.68 16.67
N GLY A 447 54.62 34.06 15.51
CA GLY A 447 53.52 33.72 14.58
C GLY A 447 53.17 32.23 14.54
N MET A 448 52.59 31.67 15.61
CA MET A 448 51.93 30.36 15.52
C MET A 448 50.46 30.57 15.17
N SER A 449 50.01 30.04 14.04
CA SER A 449 48.57 29.90 13.73
C SER A 449 48.14 28.47 13.99
N THR A 450 47.07 28.30 14.76
CA THR A 450 46.42 27.00 14.97
C THR A 450 45.14 26.98 14.17
N ILE A 451 45.06 26.05 13.21
CA ILE A 451 43.85 25.83 12.42
C ILE A 451 43.23 24.55 12.92
N ARG A 452 42.00 24.66 13.44
CA ARG A 452 41.22 23.50 13.84
C ARG A 452 40.35 23.05 12.67
N ILE A 453 40.50 21.79 12.29
CA ILE A 453 39.76 21.16 11.21
C ILE A 453 38.94 20.03 11.84
N GLU A 454 37.63 20.11 11.66
CA GLU A 454 36.71 19.01 11.98
C GLU A 454 36.26 18.41 10.65
N PRO A 455 36.76 17.21 10.29
CA PRO A 455 36.40 16.61 9.00
C PRO A 455 34.91 16.26 8.99
N GLN A 456 34.23 16.52 7.87
CA GLN A 456 32.86 16.05 7.68
C GLN A 456 32.88 14.56 7.32
N TRP A 457 32.18 13.72 8.09
CA TRP A 457 32.21 12.25 7.98
C TRP A 457 31.87 11.69 6.60
N ARG A 458 30.88 12.29 5.93
CA ARG A 458 30.49 11.91 4.57
C ARG A 458 31.64 12.06 3.58
N ASP A 459 32.54 13.01 3.82
CA ASP A 459 33.68 13.26 2.95
C ASP A 459 34.79 12.25 3.22
N LEU A 460 35.06 11.86 4.48
CA LEU A 460 36.04 10.81 4.79
C LEU A 460 35.67 9.45 4.18
N ARG A 461 34.40 9.02 4.31
CA ARG A 461 33.94 7.74 3.75
C ARG A 461 33.89 7.75 2.22
N ARG A 462 33.44 8.85 1.62
CA ARG A 462 33.49 9.03 0.16
C ARG A 462 34.91 9.17 -0.35
N SER A 463 35.83 9.78 0.39
CA SER A 463 37.25 9.88 0.02
C SER A 463 37.95 8.54 0.14
N ALA A 464 37.67 7.70 1.14
CA ALA A 464 38.24 6.35 1.21
C ALA A 464 37.71 5.45 0.07
N ARG A 465 36.39 5.43 -0.18
CA ARG A 465 35.77 4.62 -1.26
C ARG A 465 35.94 5.21 -2.68
N ARG A 466 36.05 6.54 -2.82
CA ARG A 466 36.20 7.26 -4.10
C ARG A 466 37.51 8.04 -4.21
N ALA A 467 38.56 7.70 -3.46
CA ALA A 467 39.93 8.12 -3.77
C ALA A 467 40.44 7.53 -5.09
N VAL A 468 39.56 6.95 -5.91
CA VAL A 468 39.58 7.15 -7.36
C VAL A 468 39.05 8.56 -7.70
N PHE A 469 39.66 9.61 -7.13
CA PHE A 469 39.56 10.93 -7.74
C PHE A 469 40.51 10.89 -8.93
N LYS A 470 39.98 11.14 -10.12
CA LYS A 470 40.70 11.25 -11.40
C LYS A 470 41.61 12.49 -11.42
N ASP A 471 42.45 12.65 -10.41
CA ASP A 471 43.61 13.50 -10.47
C ASP A 471 44.78 12.59 -10.90
N PRO A 472 45.14 12.57 -12.20
CA PRO A 472 46.11 11.62 -12.74
C PRO A 472 47.50 11.74 -12.11
N ASP A 473 47.79 12.83 -11.39
CA ASP A 473 49.05 13.01 -10.68
C ASP A 473 49.03 12.44 -9.25
N LEU A 474 47.84 12.28 -8.63
CA LEU A 474 47.69 11.61 -7.33
C LEU A 474 47.73 10.08 -7.45
N GLU A 475 47.32 9.50 -8.59
CA GLU A 475 47.41 8.06 -8.90
C GLU A 475 48.86 7.55 -8.97
N ARG A 476 49.85 8.44 -9.19
CA ARG A 476 51.27 8.06 -9.37
C ARG A 476 52.02 7.81 -8.07
N ARG A 477 51.46 8.15 -6.91
CA ARG A 477 52.10 7.96 -5.60
C ARG A 477 51.51 6.73 -4.88
N PRO A 478 52.33 5.74 -4.43
CA PRO A 478 51.83 4.56 -3.74
C PRO A 478 51.21 4.92 -2.37
N GLY A 479 50.08 4.29 -2.03
CA GLY A 479 49.40 4.43 -0.73
C GLY A 479 47.90 4.77 -0.83
N GLU A 480 47.14 4.43 0.20
CA GLU A 480 45.71 4.74 0.31
C GLU A 480 45.52 6.16 0.87
N ILE A 481 44.71 6.97 0.20
CA ILE A 481 44.37 8.31 0.68
C ILE A 481 43.31 8.17 1.76
N LEU A 482 43.69 8.45 3.00
CA LEU A 482 42.78 8.41 4.14
C LEU A 482 41.83 9.62 4.14
N ALA A 483 42.36 10.81 3.88
CA ALA A 483 41.61 12.04 3.92
C ALA A 483 42.25 13.14 3.07
N ILE A 484 41.41 13.93 2.40
CA ILE A 484 41.79 15.19 1.77
C ILE A 484 40.95 16.28 2.40
N MET A 485 41.61 17.28 3.00
CA MET A 485 40.92 18.41 3.62
C MET A 485 41.45 19.71 3.04
N ASP A 486 40.56 20.52 2.49
CA ASP A 486 40.89 21.88 2.11
C ASP A 486 41.04 22.73 3.38
N VAL A 487 42.19 23.39 3.49
CA VAL A 487 42.55 24.27 4.60
C VAL A 487 42.82 25.66 4.08
N ASN A 488 42.51 26.67 4.89
CA ASN A 488 42.75 28.07 4.54
C ASN A 488 43.75 28.65 5.54
N PRO A 489 45.05 28.38 5.34
CA PRO A 489 46.03 28.61 6.39
C PRO A 489 46.38 30.07 6.62
N GLY A 490 45.93 30.95 5.72
CA GLY A 490 46.10 32.40 5.86
C GLY A 490 47.56 32.84 5.89
N ILE A 491 48.46 32.06 5.27
CA ILE A 491 49.89 32.35 5.27
C ILE A 491 50.16 33.25 4.06
N GLU A 492 50.69 34.44 4.32
CA GLU A 492 51.26 35.29 3.27
C GLU A 492 52.70 34.81 3.03
N ASN A 493 52.93 34.24 1.83
CA ASN A 493 54.16 33.64 1.29
C ASN A 493 54.25 32.10 1.41
N ALA A 494 54.39 31.43 0.27
CA ALA A 494 54.60 30.00 0.16
C ALA A 494 55.96 29.60 0.78
N PHE A 495 55.93 28.78 1.82
CA PHE A 495 57.13 28.20 2.43
C PHE A 495 57.42 26.86 1.77
N ASP A 496 58.13 26.90 0.63
CA ASP A 496 58.74 25.68 0.10
C ASP A 496 59.79 25.17 1.09
N GLY A 497 59.55 23.99 1.66
CA GLY A 497 60.42 23.35 2.66
C GLY A 497 60.08 23.65 4.13
N GLY A 498 58.93 24.28 4.42
CA GLY A 498 58.41 24.41 5.79
C GLY A 498 57.86 23.09 6.35
N THR A 499 57.68 23.01 7.67
CA THR A 499 56.97 21.91 8.33
C THR A 499 55.69 22.43 9.00
N ALA A 500 54.65 21.60 9.00
CA ALA A 500 53.43 21.81 9.76
C ALA A 500 53.30 20.71 10.81
N THR A 501 52.92 21.05 12.04
CA THR A 501 52.61 20.04 13.06
C THR A 501 51.13 19.70 12.99
N VAL A 502 50.84 18.42 12.82
CA VAL A 502 49.49 17.83 12.85
C VAL A 502 49.28 17.21 14.22
N ILE A 503 48.29 17.72 14.96
CA ILE A 503 47.76 17.05 16.14
C ILE A 503 46.61 16.18 15.69
N TYR A 504 46.74 14.86 15.84
CA TYR A 504 45.66 13.90 15.60
C TYR A 504 45.06 13.52 16.96
N ASP A 505 43.75 13.70 17.13
CA ASP A 505 43.05 13.33 18.38
C ASP A 505 41.68 12.68 18.08
N SER A 506 41.60 11.35 18.23
CA SER A 506 40.37 10.56 18.15
C SER A 506 39.82 10.16 19.53
N THR A 507 40.34 10.73 20.63
CA THR A 507 39.91 10.34 21.99
C THR A 507 38.51 10.81 22.36
N GLY A 508 38.02 11.87 21.72
CA GLY A 508 36.65 12.37 21.85
C GLY A 508 35.66 11.74 20.87
N PHE A 509 36.04 10.65 20.21
CA PHE A 509 35.20 9.97 19.22
C PHE A 509 34.02 9.26 19.89
N ASP A 510 32.83 9.41 19.31
CA ASP A 510 31.62 8.66 19.68
C ASP A 510 31.40 7.53 18.65
N PRO A 511 31.77 6.28 18.98
CA PRO A 511 31.59 5.12 18.10
C PRO A 511 30.13 4.95 17.66
N GLN A 512 29.18 5.32 18.51
CA GLN A 512 27.77 5.11 18.24
C GLN A 512 27.25 6.10 17.20
N ALA A 513 27.55 7.39 17.36
CA ALA A 513 27.15 8.42 16.40
C ALA A 513 27.71 8.15 15.00
N TRP A 514 28.90 7.56 14.91
CA TRP A 514 29.52 7.18 13.65
C TRP A 514 28.93 5.91 13.04
N TRP A 515 28.67 4.89 13.84
CA TRP A 515 27.98 3.69 13.39
C TRP A 515 26.60 4.01 12.81
N ASP A 516 25.90 4.95 13.45
CA ASP A 516 24.59 5.44 13.03
C ASP A 516 24.65 6.07 11.62
N ILE A 517 25.71 6.81 11.30
CA ILE A 517 25.96 7.38 9.96
C ILE A 517 26.22 6.25 8.95
N LEU A 518 26.98 5.22 9.33
CA LEU A 518 27.29 4.11 8.44
C LEU A 518 26.05 3.30 8.05
N GLU A 519 25.18 3.01 9.03
CA GLU A 519 23.92 2.31 8.80
C GLU A 519 22.97 3.13 7.93
N ASP A 520 22.88 4.44 8.16
CA ASP A 520 22.03 5.33 7.36
C ASP A 520 22.46 5.32 5.89
N ASP A 521 23.75 5.49 5.62
CA ASP A 521 24.32 5.40 4.27
C ASP A 521 24.09 4.00 3.63
N ARG A 522 24.27 2.89 4.37
CA ARG A 522 24.02 1.52 3.88
C ARG A 522 22.57 1.34 3.41
N LYS A 523 21.61 1.91 4.14
CA LYS A 523 20.19 1.88 3.75
C LYS A 523 19.95 2.62 2.43
N HIS A 524 20.65 3.74 2.20
CA HIS A 524 20.50 4.57 1.01
C HIS A 524 21.31 4.06 -0.20
N GLU A 525 22.35 3.25 0.01
CA GLU A 525 23.20 2.64 -1.04
C GLU A 525 22.56 1.43 -1.76
N THR A 526 21.37 0.99 -1.36
CA THR A 526 20.61 -0.13 -1.99
C THR A 526 20.26 0.06 -3.49
N LEU A 527 20.69 1.15 -4.13
CA LEU A 527 20.53 1.43 -5.56
C LEU A 527 21.72 1.03 -6.44
N THR A 528 22.87 0.65 -5.88
CA THR A 528 24.05 0.23 -6.65
C THR A 528 24.54 -1.12 -6.14
N GLY A 529 24.05 -2.20 -6.75
CA GLY A 529 24.23 -3.59 -6.28
C GLY A 529 25.63 -4.17 -6.41
N GLU A 530 26.61 -3.60 -5.71
CA GLU A 530 27.85 -4.28 -5.37
C GLU A 530 27.75 -4.76 -3.91
N ASP A 531 27.70 -6.08 -3.73
CA ASP A 531 27.76 -6.73 -2.43
C ASP A 531 29.10 -6.38 -1.75
N SER A 532 29.07 -5.49 -0.76
CA SER A 532 30.24 -5.10 0.02
C SER A 532 30.48 -6.12 1.15
N ASP A 533 30.93 -7.33 0.79
CA ASP A 533 31.26 -8.39 1.75
C ASP A 533 32.63 -8.19 2.44
N ASP A 534 33.38 -7.11 2.16
CA ASP A 534 34.83 -7.06 2.49
C ASP A 534 35.28 -5.99 3.51
N ASP A 535 34.39 -5.19 4.09
CA ASP A 535 34.77 -4.14 5.07
C ASP A 535 34.31 -4.46 6.51
N ASP A 536 34.83 -5.55 7.09
CA ASP A 536 34.64 -5.87 8.51
C ASP A 536 35.57 -4.99 9.37
N VAL A 537 35.06 -3.85 9.79
CA VAL A 537 35.73 -2.97 10.76
C VAL A 537 35.72 -3.64 12.11
N LYS A 538 36.87 -4.19 12.54
CA LYS A 538 36.94 -5.01 13.76
C LYS A 538 37.17 -4.19 15.03
N ASN A 539 37.85 -3.05 14.94
CA ASN A 539 38.18 -2.20 16.09
C ASN A 539 38.28 -0.73 15.65
N LEU A 540 37.94 0.19 16.56
CA LEU A 540 38.13 1.62 16.39
C LEU A 540 39.28 2.11 17.29
N LEU A 541 40.30 2.73 16.72
CA LEU A 541 41.43 3.22 17.53
C LEU A 541 41.14 4.59 18.17
N SER A 542 41.36 4.66 19.49
CA SER A 542 41.40 5.91 20.25
C SER A 542 42.84 6.34 20.46
N CYS A 543 43.29 7.34 19.70
CA CYS A 543 44.67 7.80 19.71
C CYS A 543 44.74 9.32 19.82
N ARG A 544 45.79 9.79 20.50
CA ARG A 544 46.20 11.19 20.47
C ARG A 544 47.70 11.27 20.31
N PHE A 545 48.17 11.89 19.24
CA PHE A 545 49.59 12.08 18.96
C PHE A 545 49.82 13.30 18.06
N GLU A 546 51.08 13.72 17.99
CA GLU A 546 51.50 14.89 17.23
C GLU A 546 52.64 14.48 16.30
N PHE A 547 52.61 14.95 15.06
CA PHE A 547 53.66 14.66 14.09
C PHE A 547 53.85 15.82 13.12
N GLU A 548 55.07 15.95 12.61
CA GLU A 548 55.41 16.97 11.62
C GLU A 548 55.24 16.42 10.20
N ILE A 549 54.70 17.25 9.32
CA ILE A 549 54.55 16.96 7.90
C ILE A 549 55.20 18.04 7.04
N PRO A 550 55.70 17.71 5.85
CA PRO A 550 56.24 18.70 4.94
C PRO A 550 55.13 19.56 4.32
N ILE A 551 55.43 20.85 4.13
CA ILE A 551 54.66 21.77 3.29
C ILE A 551 55.25 21.70 1.88
N VAL A 552 54.42 21.30 0.92
CA VAL A 552 54.80 21.15 -0.49
C VAL A 552 54.02 22.19 -1.29
N THR A 553 54.68 22.94 -2.15
CA THR A 553 53.97 23.82 -3.08
C THR A 553 53.30 22.95 -4.14
N SER A 554 51.97 23.08 -4.29
CA SER A 554 51.25 22.42 -5.38
C SER A 554 51.75 23.03 -6.69
N GLU A 555 52.34 22.22 -7.55
CA GLU A 555 52.49 22.61 -8.95
C GLU A 555 51.08 22.84 -9.50
N ALA A 556 50.84 23.98 -10.15
CA ALA A 556 49.56 24.27 -10.75
C ALA A 556 49.23 23.14 -11.76
N PRO A 557 48.00 22.60 -11.77
CA PRO A 557 47.61 21.50 -12.65
C PRO A 557 47.70 21.86 -14.14
#